data_AF-A0AAE4RIC7-F1
#
_entry.id   AF-A0AAE4RIC7-F1
#
_cell.length_a   1.000
_cell.length_b   1.000
_cell.length_c   1.000
_cell.angle_alpha   90.00
_cell.angle_beta   90.00
_cell.angle_gamma   90.00
#
_symmetry.space_group_name_H-M   'P 1'
#
loop_
_entity.id
_entity.type
_entity.pdbx_description
1 polymer ?
#
loop_
_entity_poly.entity_id
_entity_poly.type
_entity_poly.pdbx_seq_one_letter_code
_entity_poly.pdbx_strand_id
1 'polypeptide(L)'
;MYTEAALEQADAEFAELDHVERIAETRSQLLTHLADAVKALQKASSSLAQLRSNSVYDIEFTDGRDGRDVATFLDDSIRQTRAAYAVVHTVIDKETP
;
A
#
# COMPACT_ATOMS: atom_id res chain seq x y z
N MET A 1 -47.18 14.66 9.04
CA MET A 1 -47.03 13.92 7.77
C MET A 1 -45.82 14.53 7.09
N TYR A 2 -44.72 13.78 6.94
CA TYR A 2 -43.56 14.27 6.20
C TYR A 2 -43.95 14.42 4.73
N THR A 3 -43.47 15.48 4.08
CA THR A 3 -43.66 15.66 2.65
C THR A 3 -42.77 14.70 1.88
N GLU A 4 -43.21 14.28 0.69
CA GLU A 4 -42.41 13.45 -0.23
C GLU A 4 -41.02 14.06 -0.47
N ALA A 5 -40.95 15.38 -0.65
CA ALA A 5 -39.70 16.12 -0.77
C ALA A 5 -38.78 16.02 0.46
N ALA A 6 -39.32 15.93 1.67
CA ALA A 6 -38.51 15.79 2.89
C ALA A 6 -37.95 14.36 3.03
N LEU A 7 -38.66 13.36 2.49
CA LEU A 7 -38.16 11.98 2.44
C LEU A 7 -37.08 11.83 1.37
N GLU A 8 -37.28 12.39 0.17
CA GLU A 8 -36.26 12.40 -0.90
C GLU A 8 -34.97 13.10 -0.46
N GLN A 9 -35.09 14.20 0.28
CA GLN A 9 -33.93 14.91 0.81
C GLN A 9 -33.19 14.07 1.86
N ALA A 10 -33.91 13.40 2.76
CA ALA A 10 -33.30 12.52 3.74
C ALA A 10 -32.58 11.34 3.07
N ASP A 11 -33.18 10.72 2.06
CA ASP A 11 -32.56 9.63 1.29
C ASP A 11 -31.28 10.08 0.58
N ALA A 12 -31.28 11.30 0.03
CA ALA A 12 -30.08 11.89 -0.58
C ALA A 12 -28.96 12.15 0.45
N GLU A 13 -29.31 12.66 1.63
CA GLU A 13 -28.36 12.88 2.73
C GLU A 13 -27.76 11.54 3.21
N PHE A 14 -28.57 10.48 3.35
CA PHE A 14 -28.07 9.15 3.70
C PHE A 14 -27.13 8.58 2.62
N ALA A 15 -27.48 8.74 1.34
CA ALA A 15 -26.63 8.28 0.24
C ALA A 15 -25.28 9.03 0.20
N GLU A 16 -25.27 10.32 0.54
CA GLU A 16 -24.04 11.10 0.66
C GLU A 16 -23.16 10.61 1.82
N LEU A 17 -23.75 10.34 2.99
CA LEU A 17 -23.03 9.79 4.14
C LEU A 17 -22.41 8.42 3.84
N ASP A 18 -23.17 7.52 3.21
CA ASP A 18 -22.67 6.20 2.76
C ASP A 18 -21.50 6.34 1.77
N HIS A 19 -21.57 7.34 0.89
CA HIS A 19 -20.50 7.62 -0.05
C HIS A 19 -19.22 8.10 0.65
N VAL A 20 -19.36 9.02 1.61
CA VAL A 20 -18.25 9.53 2.42
C VAL A 20 -17.60 8.41 3.25
N GLU A 21 -18.40 7.55 3.88
CA GLU A 21 -17.90 6.40 4.65
C GLU A 21 -17.10 5.46 3.75
N ARG A 22 -17.63 5.14 2.55
CA ARG A 22 -16.96 4.27 1.59
C ARG A 22 -15.63 4.85 1.10
N ILE A 23 -15.56 6.16 0.91
CA ILE A 23 -14.30 6.85 0.58
C ILE A 23 -13.30 6.68 1.73
N ALA A 24 -13.71 6.94 2.97
CA ALA A 24 -12.84 6.82 4.13
C ALA A 24 -12.31 5.38 4.32
N GLU A 25 -13.17 4.39 4.18
CA GLU A 25 -12.80 2.97 4.23
C GLU A 25 -11.78 2.63 3.13
N THR A 26 -12.07 3.02 1.90
CA THR A 26 -11.20 2.73 0.74
C THR A 26 -9.82 3.39 0.89
N ARG A 27 -9.76 4.62 1.44
CA ARG A 27 -8.50 5.30 1.76
C ARG A 27 -7.67 4.54 2.80
N SER A 28 -8.31 4.05 3.86
CA SER A 28 -7.67 3.24 4.89
C SER A 28 -7.13 1.91 4.32
N GLN A 29 -7.91 1.24 3.48
CA GLN A 29 -7.51 0.02 2.80
C GLN A 29 -6.30 0.26 1.89
N LEU A 30 -6.28 1.35 1.11
CA LEU A 30 -5.15 1.69 0.24
C LEU A 30 -3.85 1.86 1.03
N LEU A 31 -3.86 2.58 2.16
CA LEU A 31 -2.70 2.71 3.04
C LEU A 31 -2.24 1.35 3.59
N THR A 32 -3.18 0.52 3.99
CA THR A 32 -2.90 -0.84 4.49
C THR A 32 -2.21 -1.69 3.43
N HIS A 33 -2.75 -1.72 2.21
CA HIS A 33 -2.17 -2.47 1.10
C HIS A 33 -0.74 -2.00 0.75
N LEU A 34 -0.49 -0.69 0.74
CA LEU A 34 0.85 -0.15 0.49
C LEU A 34 1.83 -0.50 1.62
N ALA A 35 1.40 -0.43 2.88
CA ALA A 35 2.23 -0.82 4.02
C ALA A 35 2.57 -2.32 3.98
N ASP A 36 1.62 -3.17 3.62
CA ASP A 36 1.83 -4.61 3.51
C ASP A 36 2.72 -4.97 2.32
N ALA A 37 2.62 -4.26 1.20
CA ALA A 37 3.55 -4.38 0.09
C ALA A 37 5.01 -4.06 0.50
N VAL A 38 5.24 -2.98 1.27
CA VAL A 38 6.58 -2.66 1.79
C VAL A 38 7.11 -3.80 2.67
N LYS A 39 6.29 -4.34 3.58
CA LYS A 39 6.70 -5.45 4.46
C LYS A 39 7.04 -6.70 3.64
N ALA A 40 6.25 -7.03 2.63
CA ALA A 40 6.50 -8.18 1.77
C ALA A 40 7.84 -8.04 1.01
N LEU A 41 8.12 -6.85 0.47
CA LEU A 41 9.38 -6.57 -0.21
C LEU A 41 10.59 -6.65 0.74
N GLN A 42 10.47 -6.15 1.97
CA GLN A 42 11.51 -6.28 3.00
C GLN A 42 11.79 -7.73 3.37
N LYS A 43 10.75 -8.57 3.47
CA LYS A 43 10.90 -10.01 3.68
C LYS A 43 11.62 -10.67 2.49
N ALA A 44 11.24 -10.33 1.25
CA ALA A 44 11.89 -10.84 0.05
C ALA A 44 13.39 -10.47 0.00
N SER A 45 13.74 -9.22 0.32
CA SER A 45 15.14 -8.76 0.44
C SER A 45 15.89 -9.53 1.52
N SER A 46 15.25 -9.80 2.67
CA SER A 46 15.85 -10.60 3.74
C SER A 46 16.10 -12.06 3.31
N SER A 47 15.17 -12.69 2.61
CA SER A 47 15.35 -14.04 2.06
C SER A 47 16.47 -14.08 1.01
N LEU A 48 16.55 -13.07 0.13
CA LEU A 48 17.66 -12.95 -0.83
C LEU A 48 19.00 -12.80 -0.11
N ALA A 49 19.05 -12.00 0.96
CA ALA A 49 20.26 -11.86 1.77
C ALA A 49 20.69 -13.19 2.42
N GLN A 50 19.74 -14.03 2.85
CA GLN A 50 20.05 -15.37 3.34
C GLN A 50 20.62 -16.26 2.23
N LEU A 51 20.00 -16.29 1.05
CA LEU A 51 20.52 -17.04 -0.11
C LEU A 51 21.95 -16.62 -0.47
N ARG A 52 22.27 -15.33 -0.34
CA ARG A 52 23.59 -14.76 -0.63
C ARG A 52 24.59 -14.82 0.51
N SER A 53 24.18 -15.37 1.66
CA SER A 53 25.04 -15.49 2.84
C SER A 53 25.89 -16.74 2.79
N ASN A 54 27.03 -16.75 3.49
CA ASN A 54 27.88 -17.93 3.60
C ASN A 54 27.24 -19.11 4.36
N SER A 55 26.07 -18.94 4.99
CA SER A 55 25.37 -20.04 5.67
C SER A 55 24.50 -20.88 4.73
N VAL A 56 23.87 -20.26 3.72
CA VAL A 56 23.05 -20.98 2.73
C VAL A 56 23.82 -21.10 1.41
N TYR A 57 24.44 -20.00 0.98
CA TYR A 57 25.29 -19.88 -0.21
C TYR A 57 24.68 -20.51 -1.47
N ASP A 58 23.76 -19.78 -2.08
CA ASP A 58 23.25 -20.11 -3.40
C ASP A 58 24.12 -19.42 -4.47
N ILE A 59 24.79 -20.21 -5.30
CA ILE A 59 25.73 -19.72 -6.32
C ILE A 59 25.05 -18.86 -7.39
N GLU A 60 23.80 -19.15 -7.74
CA GLU A 60 23.04 -18.41 -8.77
C GLU A 60 22.72 -16.99 -8.29
N PHE A 61 22.41 -16.83 -7.00
CA PHE A 61 22.14 -15.52 -6.40
C PHE A 61 23.39 -14.81 -5.86
N THR A 62 24.48 -15.54 -5.57
CA THR A 62 25.70 -14.97 -4.99
C THR A 62 26.67 -14.49 -6.06
N ASP A 63 26.99 -15.38 -7.01
CA ASP A 63 28.02 -15.15 -8.03
C ASP A 63 27.40 -14.86 -9.40
N GLY A 64 26.12 -15.20 -9.59
CA GLY A 64 25.36 -14.84 -10.78
C GLY A 64 25.08 -13.33 -10.85
N ARG A 65 25.10 -12.80 -12.08
CA ARG A 65 24.72 -11.40 -12.37
C ARG A 65 23.30 -11.11 -11.88
N ASP A 66 22.41 -12.07 -12.09
CA ASP A 66 20.98 -11.94 -11.83
C ASP A 66 20.69 -11.70 -10.33
N GLY A 67 21.45 -12.30 -9.41
CA GLY A 67 21.26 -12.08 -7.98
C GLY A 67 21.52 -10.64 -7.52
N ARG A 68 22.47 -9.95 -8.18
CA ARG A 68 22.72 -8.51 -7.95
C ARG A 68 21.61 -7.64 -8.53
N ASP A 69 21.11 -8.02 -9.70
CA ASP A 69 20.02 -7.30 -10.36
C ASP A 69 18.72 -7.43 -9.54
N VAL A 70 18.39 -8.63 -9.04
CA VAL A 70 17.25 -8.86 -8.14
C VAL A 70 17.37 -8.03 -6.85
N ALA A 71 18.57 -7.95 -6.24
CA ALA A 71 18.78 -7.12 -5.05
C ALA A 71 18.50 -5.64 -5.34
N THR A 72 18.98 -5.14 -6.48
CA THR A 72 18.75 -3.76 -6.92
C THR A 72 17.26 -3.50 -7.16
N PHE A 73 16.58 -4.42 -7.84
CA PHE A 73 15.14 -4.29 -8.08
C PHE A 73 14.31 -4.31 -6.79
N LEU A 74 14.69 -5.11 -5.80
CA LEU A 74 14.01 -5.12 -4.50
C LEU A 74 14.23 -3.81 -3.75
N ASP A 75 15.45 -3.28 -3.71
CA ASP A 75 15.75 -2.00 -3.05
C ASP A 75 15.00 -0.83 -3.72
N ASP A 76 14.97 -0.80 -5.05
CA ASP A 76 14.22 0.19 -5.82
C ASP A 76 12.71 0.07 -5.58
N SER A 77 12.17 -1.16 -5.57
CA SER A 77 10.76 -1.42 -5.30
C SER A 77 10.36 -0.98 -3.89
N ILE A 78 11.21 -1.23 -2.87
CA ILE A 78 10.98 -0.76 -1.50
C ILE A 78 10.92 0.76 -1.46
N ARG A 79 11.87 1.43 -2.12
CA ARG A 79 11.93 2.91 -2.17
C ARG A 79 10.69 3.48 -2.85
N GLN A 80 10.33 2.97 -4.02
CA GLN A 80 9.16 3.44 -4.78
C GLN A 80 7.85 3.20 -4.03
N THR A 81 7.69 2.02 -3.42
CA THR A 81 6.47 1.71 -2.64
C THR A 81 6.35 2.59 -1.40
N ARG A 82 7.46 2.88 -0.70
CA ARG A 82 7.48 3.84 0.42
C ARG A 82 7.12 5.27 -0.03
N ALA A 83 7.60 5.69 -1.20
CA ALA A 83 7.25 6.98 -1.77
C ALA A 83 5.74 7.06 -2.08
N ALA A 84 5.17 6.00 -2.70
CA ALA A 84 3.74 5.91 -2.95
C ALA A 84 2.92 5.97 -1.64
N TYR A 85 3.33 5.22 -0.61
CA TYR A 85 2.71 5.28 0.72
C TYR A 85 2.72 6.70 1.29
N ALA A 86 3.86 7.39 1.26
CA ALA A 86 3.99 8.74 1.81
C ALA A 86 3.12 9.77 1.05
N VAL A 87 3.04 9.65 -0.28
CA VAL A 87 2.17 10.50 -1.10
C VAL A 87 0.71 10.27 -0.76
N VAL A 88 0.27 9.00 -0.68
CA VAL A 88 -1.11 8.66 -0.31
C VAL A 88 -1.45 9.14 1.09
N HIS A 89 -0.56 8.91 2.06
CA HIS A 89 -0.74 9.41 3.44
C HIS A 89 -0.90 10.93 3.46
N THR A 90 -0.07 11.65 2.71
CA THR A 90 -0.17 13.12 2.60
C THR A 90 -1.48 13.58 1.96
N VAL A 91 -1.99 12.87 0.94
CA VAL A 91 -3.27 13.19 0.31
C VAL A 91 -4.41 13.00 1.31
N ILE A 92 -4.44 11.86 2.02
CA ILE A 92 -5.47 11.54 3.01
C ILE A 92 -5.45 12.54 4.17
N ASP A 93 -4.28 12.87 4.72
CA ASP A 93 -4.15 13.83 5.81
C ASP A 93 -4.65 15.23 5.41
N LYS A 94 -4.39 15.67 4.17
CA LYS A 94 -4.88 16.97 3.66
C LYS A 94 -6.39 17.01 3.46
N GLU A 95 -7.01 15.87 3.22
CA GLU A 95 -8.45 15.74 3.04
C GLU A 95 -9.19 15.53 4.37
N THR A 96 -8.46 15.44 5.49
CA THR A 96 -9.01 15.36 6.85
C THR A 96 -8.87 16.75 7.49
N PRO A 97 -9.96 17.53 7.68
CA PRO A 97 -9.91 18.83 8.36
C PRO A 97 -9.43 18.74 9.81
#